data_AF-A0A4Q2ZUY5-F1
#
_entry.id   AF-A0A4Q2ZUY5-F1
#
_cell.length_a   1.000
_cell.length_b   1.000
_cell.length_c   1.000
_cell.angle_alpha   90.00
_cell.angle_beta   90.00
_cell.angle_gamma   90.00
#
_symmetry.space_group_name_H-M   'P 1'
#
loop_
_entity.id
_entity.type
_entity.pdbx_description
1 polymer ?
#
loop_
_entity_poly.entity_id
_entity_poly.type
_entity_poly.pdbx_seq_one_letter_code
_entity_poly.pdbx_strand_id
1 'polypeptide(L)'
;MLGAASASAIVSIRPALAQTSASVTHCEIPVPDPGRAGSYIAADGKVVPAGTVGAFPPPGVSYKAEDVRRALNGGTLPGADYERSRAYTNYIRRLQSGTSGFTCFASLQMPRG
;
A
#
# COMPACT_ATOMS: atom_id res chain seq x y z
N MET A 1 24.40 -30.67 -30.58
CA MET A 1 23.63 -30.65 -29.33
C MET A 1 24.27 -29.60 -28.42
N LEU A 2 24.12 -28.29 -28.71
CA LEU A 2 23.12 -27.38 -28.11
C LEU A 2 23.04 -27.50 -26.57
N GLY A 3 23.89 -26.77 -25.86
CA GLY A 3 23.73 -26.44 -24.45
C GLY A 3 23.40 -24.96 -24.34
N ALA A 4 22.11 -24.64 -24.22
CA ALA A 4 21.62 -23.27 -24.15
C ALA A 4 22.12 -22.58 -22.87
N ALA A 5 22.81 -21.45 -23.03
CA ALA A 5 23.11 -20.53 -21.95
C ALA A 5 21.80 -19.86 -21.50
N SER A 6 21.27 -20.26 -20.35
CA SER A 6 20.19 -19.52 -19.70
C SER A 6 20.77 -18.26 -19.09
N ALA A 7 20.69 -17.14 -19.81
CA ALA A 7 20.90 -15.81 -19.25
C ALA A 7 19.71 -15.48 -18.34
N SER A 8 19.84 -15.80 -17.06
CA SER A 8 18.94 -15.28 -16.03
C SER A 8 19.22 -13.79 -15.87
N ALA A 9 18.43 -12.94 -16.53
CA ALA A 9 18.37 -11.53 -16.22
C ALA A 9 17.81 -11.41 -14.79
N ILE A 10 18.71 -11.32 -13.81
CA ILE A 10 18.37 -10.88 -12.47
C ILE A 10 17.96 -9.42 -12.66
N VAL A 11 16.66 -9.18 -12.79
CA VAL A 11 16.11 -7.84 -12.67
C VAL A 11 16.42 -7.42 -11.25
N SER A 12 17.49 -6.64 -11.10
CA SER A 12 17.79 -5.92 -9.88
C SER A 12 16.72 -4.86 -9.73
N ILE A 13 15.54 -5.29 -9.26
CA ILE A 13 14.60 -4.38 -8.62
C ILE A 13 15.36 -3.97 -7.38
N ARG A 14 16.00 -2.79 -7.43
CA ARG A 14 16.40 -2.13 -6.20
C ARG A 14 15.12 -2.00 -5.40
N PRO A 15 14.92 -2.74 -4.30
CA PRO A 15 13.87 -2.32 -3.41
C PRO A 15 14.34 -0.94 -2.97
N ALA A 16 13.61 0.09 -3.37
CA ALA A 16 13.63 1.34 -2.63
C ALA A 16 13.10 0.96 -1.24
N LEU A 17 13.98 0.43 -0.39
CA LEU A 17 13.79 0.30 1.03
C LEU A 17 13.71 1.74 1.53
N ALA A 18 12.54 2.35 1.33
CA ALA A 18 12.12 3.52 2.07
C ALA A 18 12.29 3.15 3.54
N GLN A 19 13.24 3.82 4.18
CA GLN A 19 13.85 3.42 5.43
C GLN A 19 12.79 3.18 6.51
N THR A 20 12.58 1.92 6.88
CA THR A 20 11.79 1.56 8.06
C THR A 20 12.70 1.60 9.28
N SER A 21 13.08 2.80 9.72
CA SER A 21 13.75 2.98 11.01
C SER A 21 13.43 4.35 11.62
N ALA A 22 12.68 4.30 12.73
CA ALA A 22 12.65 5.29 13.82
C ALA A 22 11.85 6.60 13.66
N SER A 23 10.60 6.57 13.17
CA SER A 23 9.61 7.59 13.55
C SER A 23 8.18 7.07 13.42
N VAL A 24 7.56 6.69 14.55
CA VAL A 24 6.13 6.30 14.61
C VAL A 24 5.20 7.51 14.33
N THR A 25 5.78 8.72 14.29
CA THR A 25 5.13 9.97 13.88
C THR A 25 5.21 10.25 12.37
N HIS A 26 6.04 9.50 11.63
CA HIS A 26 6.29 9.69 10.19
C HIS A 26 6.22 8.38 9.40
N CYS A 27 5.60 7.33 9.96
CA CYS A 27 5.50 6.08 9.23
C CYS A 27 4.54 6.21 8.04
N GLU A 28 4.90 5.59 6.92
CA GLU A 28 4.10 5.61 5.71
C GLU A 28 3.51 4.22 5.46
N ILE A 29 2.30 4.20 4.91
CA ILE A 29 1.55 2.99 4.57
C ILE A 29 1.43 2.94 3.04
N PRO A 30 2.12 1.99 2.37
CA PRO A 30 2.00 1.82 0.94
C PRO A 30 0.63 1.27 0.58
N VAL A 31 0.08 1.74 -0.56
CA VAL A 31 -1.18 1.23 -1.11
C VAL A 31 -0.99 1.02 -2.62
N PRO A 32 -1.01 -0.21 -3.13
CA PRO A 32 -0.90 -1.49 -2.43
C PRO A 32 0.52 -1.73 -1.86
N ASP A 33 0.67 -2.82 -1.12
CA ASP A 33 1.97 -3.32 -0.69
C ASP A 33 2.93 -3.55 -1.87
N PRO A 34 4.26 -3.43 -1.66
CA PRO A 34 5.25 -3.53 -2.73
C PRO A 34 5.20 -4.87 -3.49
N GLY A 35 4.80 -5.96 -2.82
CA GLY A 35 4.65 -7.28 -3.45
C GLY A 35 3.50 -7.35 -4.45
N ARG A 36 2.60 -6.36 -4.43
CA ARG A 36 1.46 -6.22 -5.34
C ARG A 36 1.50 -4.92 -6.13
N ALA A 37 2.68 -4.30 -6.24
CA ALA A 37 2.88 -3.12 -7.08
C ALA A 37 2.38 -3.38 -8.50
N GLY A 38 1.58 -2.47 -9.05
CA GLY A 38 0.92 -2.61 -10.36
C GLY A 38 -0.50 -3.19 -10.32
N SER A 39 -0.97 -3.66 -9.16
CA SER A 39 -2.36 -4.07 -8.97
C SER A 39 -3.26 -2.88 -8.61
N TYR A 40 -4.56 -3.05 -8.80
CA TYR A 40 -5.59 -2.04 -8.53
C TYR A 40 -6.31 -2.35 -7.22
N ILE A 41 -6.98 -1.36 -6.64
CA ILE A 41 -7.75 -1.50 -5.41
C ILE A 41 -9.24 -1.41 -5.74
N ALA A 42 -9.98 -2.50 -5.53
CA ALA A 42 -11.44 -2.49 -5.63
C ALA A 42 -12.07 -1.60 -4.56
N ALA A 43 -13.31 -1.15 -4.77
CA ALA A 43 -14.03 -0.31 -3.80
C ALA A 43 -14.13 -0.94 -2.39
N ASP A 44 -14.13 -2.27 -2.30
CA ASP A 44 -14.14 -3.00 -1.03
C ASP A 44 -12.75 -3.11 -0.37
N GLY A 45 -11.69 -2.64 -1.02
CA GLY A 45 -10.31 -2.70 -0.53
C GLY A 45 -9.55 -3.97 -0.92
N LYS A 46 -10.08 -4.85 -1.79
CA LYS A 46 -9.30 -5.97 -2.34
C LYS A 46 -8.31 -5.48 -3.37
N VAL A 47 -7.17 -6.16 -3.42
CA VAL A 47 -6.23 -6.03 -4.53
C VAL A 47 -6.73 -6.87 -5.69
N VAL A 48 -6.89 -6.26 -6.85
CA VAL A 48 -7.44 -6.87 -8.06
C VAL A 48 -6.56 -6.55 -9.27
N PRO A 49 -6.64 -7.35 -10.37
CA PRO A 49 -5.93 -7.04 -11.60
C PRO A 49 -6.35 -5.69 -12.19
N ALA A 50 -5.44 -5.06 -12.93
CA ALA A 50 -5.73 -3.87 -13.71
C ALA A 50 -6.87 -4.13 -14.71
N GLY A 51 -7.75 -3.14 -14.92
CA GLY A 51 -8.91 -3.27 -15.81
C GLY A 51 -10.15 -3.89 -15.16
N THR A 52 -10.10 -4.24 -13.87
CA THR A 52 -11.30 -4.64 -13.12
C THR A 52 -12.28 -3.48 -13.01
N VAL A 53 -13.55 -3.70 -13.38
CA VAL A 53 -14.60 -2.68 -13.33
C VAL A 53 -14.80 -2.18 -11.90
N GLY A 54 -14.79 -0.86 -11.72
CA GLY A 54 -14.95 -0.22 -10.40
C GLY A 54 -13.72 -0.35 -9.49
N ALA A 55 -12.57 -0.76 -10.04
CA ALA A 55 -11.30 -0.73 -9.33
C ALA A 55 -10.54 0.57 -9.61
N PHE A 56 -9.81 1.03 -8.60
CA PHE A 56 -9.06 2.28 -8.65
C PHE A 56 -7.56 2.00 -8.84
N PRO A 57 -6.89 2.78 -9.69
CA PRO A 57 -5.44 2.67 -9.86
C PRO A 57 -4.74 2.98 -8.54
N PRO A 58 -3.59 2.37 -8.24
CA PRO A 58 -2.85 2.71 -7.04
C PRO A 58 -2.40 4.18 -7.07
N PRO A 59 -2.35 4.88 -5.92
CA PRO A 59 -1.95 6.29 -5.84
C PRO A 59 -0.50 6.54 -6.26
N GLY A 60 0.34 5.51 -6.38
CA GLY A 60 1.77 5.64 -6.74
C GLY A 60 2.64 6.24 -5.63
N VAL A 61 2.04 6.58 -4.49
CA VAL A 61 2.70 7.11 -3.29
C VAL A 61 2.23 6.36 -2.06
N SER A 62 3.08 6.29 -1.04
CA SER A 62 2.68 5.85 0.29
C SER A 62 1.96 6.98 1.01
N TYR A 63 0.99 6.63 1.87
CA TYR A 63 0.29 7.62 2.68
C TYR A 63 0.90 7.73 4.07
N LYS A 64 0.99 8.94 4.60
CA LYS A 64 1.47 9.16 5.96
C LYS A 64 0.45 8.68 6.99
N ALA A 65 0.95 8.26 8.15
CA ALA A 65 0.14 7.75 9.25
C ALA A 65 -0.98 8.73 9.68
N GLU A 66 -0.68 10.03 9.73
CA GLU A 66 -1.62 11.10 10.07
C GLU A 66 -2.76 11.24 9.05
N ASP A 67 -2.44 11.12 7.77
CA ASP A 67 -3.41 11.20 6.69
C ASP A 67 -4.32 9.98 6.68
N VAL A 68 -3.73 8.80 6.88
CA VAL A 68 -4.47 7.54 7.03
C VAL A 68 -5.37 7.59 8.26
N ARG A 69 -4.89 8.08 9.41
CA ARG A 69 -5.70 8.23 10.62
C ARG A 69 -6.88 9.17 10.39
N ARG A 70 -6.64 10.32 9.75
CA ARG A 70 -7.71 11.27 9.40
C ARG A 70 -8.73 10.63 8.45
N ALA A 71 -8.28 9.91 7.43
CA ALA A 71 -9.15 9.21 6.49
C ALA A 71 -9.96 8.08 7.15
N LEU A 72 -9.34 7.33 8.07
CA LEU A 72 -10.02 6.29 8.86
C LEU A 72 -11.13 6.86 9.74
N ASN A 73 -10.99 8.10 10.21
CA ASN A 73 -11.97 8.84 11.00
C ASN A 73 -13.02 9.59 10.15
N GLY A 74 -13.08 9.34 8.83
CA GLY A 74 -14.07 9.93 7.93
C GLY A 74 -13.56 11.07 7.04
N GLY A 75 -12.26 11.39 7.09
CA GLY A 75 -11.63 12.31 6.15
C GLY A 75 -11.31 11.67 4.80
N THR A 76 -10.61 12.44 3.96
CA THR A 76 -10.07 11.97 2.67
C THR A 76 -8.54 11.92 2.68
N LEU A 77 -8.00 10.94 1.96
CA LEU A 77 -6.57 10.81 1.69
C LEU A 77 -6.12 11.91 0.71
N PRO A 78 -4.92 12.47 0.90
CA PRO A 78 -4.41 13.53 0.03
C PRO A 78 -4.22 13.02 -1.40
N GLY A 79 -4.65 13.80 -2.40
CA GLY A 79 -4.53 13.42 -3.81
C GLY A 79 -5.48 12.31 -4.28
N ALA A 80 -6.39 11.85 -3.42
CA ALA A 80 -7.42 10.86 -3.76
C ALA A 80 -8.83 11.48 -3.70
N ASP A 81 -9.66 11.15 -4.70
CA ASP A 81 -11.09 11.45 -4.67
C ASP A 81 -11.79 10.69 -3.53
N TYR A 82 -13.00 11.09 -3.15
CA TYR A 82 -13.76 10.47 -2.07
C TYR A 82 -13.87 8.93 -2.20
N GLU A 83 -14.20 8.44 -3.40
CA GLU A 83 -14.37 7.01 -3.66
C GLU A 83 -13.04 6.24 -3.59
N ARG A 84 -11.97 6.80 -4.17
CA ARG A 84 -10.61 6.25 -4.09
C ARG A 84 -10.11 6.20 -2.66
N SER A 85 -10.32 7.30 -1.92
CA SER A 85 -9.97 7.39 -0.51
C SER A 85 -10.66 6.29 0.30
N ARG A 86 -11.95 6.04 0.03
CA ARG A 86 -12.71 4.96 0.67
C ARG A 86 -12.13 3.58 0.33
N ALA A 87 -11.84 3.33 -0.95
CA ALA A 87 -11.25 2.08 -1.42
C ALA A 87 -9.89 1.80 -0.77
N TYR A 88 -9.01 2.80 -0.73
CA TYR A 88 -7.68 2.68 -0.11
C TYR A 88 -7.78 2.51 1.41
N THR A 89 -8.68 3.23 2.06
CA THR A 89 -8.91 3.08 3.51
C THR A 89 -9.45 1.67 3.82
N ASN A 90 -10.32 1.12 2.96
CA ASN A 90 -10.79 -0.26 3.08
C ASN A 90 -9.64 -1.28 2.89
N TYR A 91 -8.71 -1.02 1.97
CA TYR A 91 -7.50 -1.81 1.82
C TYR A 91 -6.63 -1.77 3.09
N ILE A 92 -6.40 -0.57 3.64
CA ILE A 92 -5.60 -0.37 4.86
C ILE A 92 -6.22 -1.11 6.05
N ARG A 93 -7.54 -1.05 6.23
CA ARG A 93 -8.27 -1.78 7.28
C ARG A 93 -8.11 -3.30 7.18
N ARG A 94 -7.77 -3.82 6.00
CA ARG A 94 -7.58 -5.24 5.70
C ARG A 94 -6.11 -5.67 5.73
N LEU A 95 -5.17 -4.77 6.01
CA LEU A 95 -3.77 -5.13 6.15
C LEU A 95 -3.62 -6.23 7.21
N GLN A 96 -2.90 -7.28 6.85
CA GLN A 96 -2.63 -8.42 7.72
C GLN A 96 -1.22 -8.33 8.31
N SER A 97 -0.99 -8.99 9.43
CA SER A 97 0.35 -9.15 10.01
C SER A 97 1.31 -9.73 8.96
N GLY A 98 2.43 -9.04 8.73
CA GLY A 98 3.42 -9.41 7.70
C GLY A 98 3.27 -8.68 6.36
N THR A 99 2.23 -7.83 6.19
CA THR A 99 2.12 -6.92 5.04
C THR A 99 2.78 -5.58 5.32
N SER A 100 3.33 -4.96 4.28
CA SER A 100 3.97 -3.64 4.39
C SER A 100 2.97 -2.59 4.86
N GLY A 101 3.34 -1.78 5.85
CA GLY A 101 2.45 -0.78 6.44
C GLY A 101 1.54 -1.28 7.56
N PHE A 102 1.39 -2.61 7.76
CA PHE A 102 0.57 -3.14 8.86
C PHE A 102 1.05 -2.68 10.23
N THR A 103 2.37 -2.69 10.48
CA THR A 103 2.94 -2.25 11.77
C THR A 103 2.67 -0.77 12.06
N CYS A 104 2.70 0.08 11.03
CA CYS A 104 2.29 1.48 11.13
C CYS A 104 0.79 1.61 11.42
N PHE A 105 -0.05 0.90 10.67
CA PHE A 105 -1.51 0.88 10.88
C PHE A 105 -1.91 0.33 12.26
N ALA A 106 -1.27 -0.73 12.74
CA ALA A 106 -1.47 -1.27 14.08
C ALA A 106 -1.12 -0.23 15.15
N SER A 107 -0.04 0.54 14.93
CA SER A 107 0.35 1.64 15.81
C SER A 107 -0.66 2.79 15.85
N LEU A 108 -1.42 3.01 14.76
CA LEU A 108 -2.51 4.00 14.71
C LEU A 108 -3.75 3.56 15.51
N GLN A 109 -3.98 2.25 15.61
CA GLN A 109 -5.14 1.69 16.31
C GLN A 109 -4.92 1.58 17.82
N MET A 110 -3.68 1.60 18.29
CA MET A 110 -3.39 1.66 19.71
C MET A 110 -3.77 3.06 20.25
N PRO A 111 -4.76 3.16 21.15
CA PRO A 111 -5.09 4.42 21.78
C PRO A 111 -3.88 4.85 22.62
N ARG A 112 -3.27 5.98 22.24
CA ARG A 112 -2.32 6.65 23.12
C ARG A 112 -3.17 7.40 24.14
N GLY A 113 -3.22 6.85 25.36
CA GLY A 113 -3.91 7.42 26.51
C GLY A 113 -3.37 8.78 26.90
#